data_AF-A0A417QR34-F1
#
_entry.id   AF-A0A417QR34-F1
#
_cell.length_a   1.000
_cell.length_b   1.000
_cell.length_c   1.000
_cell.angle_alpha   90.00
_cell.angle_beta   90.00
_cell.angle_gamma   90.00
#
_symmetry.space_group_name_H-M   'P 1'
#
loop_
_entity.id
_entity.type
_entity.pdbx_description
1 polymer ?
#
loop_
_entity_poly.entity_id
_entity_poly.type
_entity_poly.pdbx_seq_one_letter_code
_entity_poly.pdbx_strand_id
1 'polypeptide(L)' 'MGGYSNYDTNGHKTGESRPGIFGGMNHYDSHGHKTGSTRPGILGGANHYDDKGHKTGHSNPGILGGWNHYDD' A
#
# COMPACT_ATOMS: atom_id res chain seq x y z
N MET A 1 -5.80 14.62 -5.49
CA MET A 1 -5.68 13.27 -6.08
C MET A 1 -4.21 12.88 -5.99
N GLY A 2 -3.76 12.34 -4.85
CA GLY A 2 -2.33 12.16 -4.55
C GLY A 2 -1.89 10.72 -4.77
N GLY A 3 -1.19 10.46 -5.88
CA GLY A 3 -0.44 9.22 -6.08
C GLY A 3 1.05 9.45 -5.85
N TYR A 4 1.79 8.37 -5.58
CA TYR A 4 3.24 8.40 -5.37
C TYR A 4 3.92 7.56 -6.45
N SER A 5 4.90 8.13 -7.14
CA SER A 5 5.79 7.35 -8.01
C SER A 5 7.01 6.93 -7.21
N ASN A 6 7.40 5.67 -7.36
CA ASN A 6 8.61 5.13 -6.75
C ASN A 6 9.72 5.10 -7.79
N TYR A 7 10.92 5.51 -7.40
CA TYR A 7 12.09 5.54 -8.26
C TYR A 7 13.26 4.80 -7.59
N ASP A 8 14.12 4.18 -8.40
CA ASP A 8 15.40 3.63 -7.92
C ASP A 8 16.44 4.73 -7.67
N THR A 9 17.63 4.36 -7.20
CA THR A 9 18.74 5.30 -6.95
C THR A 9 19.28 5.97 -8.23
N ASN A 10 18.95 5.43 -9.40
CA ASN A 10 19.34 5.97 -10.70
C ASN A 10 18.24 6.87 -11.32
N GLY A 11 17.09 7.00 -10.65
CA GLY A 11 15.95 7.79 -11.12
C GLY A 11 15.01 7.05 -12.06
N HIS A 12 15.11 5.73 -12.21
CA HIS A 12 14.16 4.95 -12.99
C HIS A 12 12.91 4.63 -12.19
N LYS A 13 11.73 4.77 -12.81
CA LYS A 13 10.46 4.44 -12.18
C LYS A 13 10.38 2.94 -11.92
N THR A 14 10.25 2.54 -10.66
CA THR A 14 10.12 1.15 -10.22
C THR A 14 8.66 0.75 -9.96
N GLY A 15 7.80 1.74 -9.79
CA GLY A 15 6.37 1.52 -9.63
C GLY A 15 5.64 2.79 -9.25
N GLU A 16 4.37 2.66 -8.92
CA GLU A 16 3.56 3.76 -8.44
C GLU A 16 2.41 3.32 -7.56
N SER A 17 1.88 4.25 -6.79
CA SER A 17 0.75 4.06 -5.90
C SER A 17 -0.31 5.09 -6.24
N ARG A 18 -1.56 4.66 -6.41
CA ARG A 18 -2.68 5.52 -6.80
C ARG A 18 -3.82 5.41 -5.79
N PRO A 19 -4.49 6.51 -5.44
CA PRO A 19 -5.67 6.46 -4.57
C PRO A 19 -6.74 5.51 -5.12
N GLY A 20 -7.24 4.65 -4.25
CA GLY A 20 -8.40 3.81 -4.51
C GLY A 20 -9.70 4.53 -4.17
N ILE A 21 -10.79 4.14 -4.82
CA ILE A 21 -12.13 4.73 -4.64
C ILE A 21 -12.71 4.56 -3.21
N PHE A 22 -12.14 3.66 -2.40
CA PHE A 22 -12.58 3.38 -1.03
C PHE A 22 -11.61 3.94 0.03
N GLY A 23 -10.87 5.01 -0.29
CA GLY A 23 -9.94 5.65 0.66
C GLY A 23 -8.63 4.89 0.90
N GLY A 24 -8.37 3.84 0.11
CA GLY A 24 -7.10 3.09 0.11
C GLY A 24 -6.12 3.54 -0.96
N MET A 25 -5.08 2.74 -1.19
CA MET A 25 -4.06 2.93 -2.21
C MET A 25 -3.90 1.65 -3.03
N ASN A 26 -3.85 1.75 -4.35
CA ASN A 26 -3.49 0.63 -5.24
C ASN A 26 -2.02 0.77 -5.63
N HIS A 27 -1.26 -0.31 -5.56
CA HIS A 27 0.15 -0.36 -5.91
C HIS A 27 0.32 -1.03 -7.26
N TYR A 28 1.18 -0.45 -8.09
CA TYR A 28 1.50 -0.89 -9.43
C TYR A 28 3.02 -0.97 -9.61
N ASP A 29 3.48 -1.93 -10.40
CA ASP A 29 4.88 -2.01 -10.84
C ASP A 29 5.21 -0.97 -11.92
N SER A 30 6.45 -0.97 -12.39
CA SER A 30 6.92 -0.09 -13.47
C SER A 30 6.23 -0.32 -14.81
N HIS A 31 5.65 -1.49 -15.03
CA HIS A 31 4.90 -1.87 -16.24
C HIS A 31 3.40 -1.52 -16.13
N GLY A 32 2.95 -1.06 -14.96
CA GLY A 32 1.55 -0.73 -14.71
C GLY A 32 0.69 -1.92 -14.29
N HIS A 33 1.27 -3.07 -13.96
CA HIS A 33 0.53 -4.18 -13.38
C HIS A 33 0.27 -3.93 -11.90
N LYS A 34 -0.96 -4.18 -11.46
CA LYS A 34 -1.31 -4.05 -10.04
C LYS A 34 -0.59 -5.14 -9.26
N THR A 35 0.23 -4.74 -8.29
CA THR A 35 0.97 -5.65 -7.40
C THR A 35 0.27 -5.86 -6.06
N GLY A 36 -0.62 -4.94 -5.69
CA GLY A 36 -1.38 -5.04 -4.45
C GLY A 36 -2.20 -3.79 -4.15
N SER A 37 -2.78 -3.73 -2.96
CA SER A 37 -3.47 -2.55 -2.47
C SER A 37 -3.49 -2.48 -0.95
N THR A 38 -3.42 -1.25 -0.44
CA THR A 38 -3.63 -0.94 0.98
C THR A 38 -5.04 -0.38 1.16
N ARG A 39 -5.76 -0.80 2.19
CA ARG A 39 -7.08 -0.23 2.55
C ARG A 39 -7.13 0.19 4.02
N PRO A 40 -7.86 1.25 4.37
CA PRO A 40 -8.07 1.61 5.77
C PRO A 40 -8.71 0.44 6.53
N GLY A 41 -8.18 0.13 7.71
CA GLY A 41 -8.72 -0.81 8.67
C GLY A 41 -9.69 -0.12 9.64
N ILE A 42 -10.62 -0.89 10.19
CA ILE A 42 -11.71 -0.40 11.05
C ILE A 42 -11.19 0.26 12.35
N LEU A 43 -10.01 -0.14 12.82
CA LEU A 43 -9.40 0.35 14.07
C LEU A 43 -8.27 1.37 13.82
N GLY A 44 -8.30 2.07 12.69
CA GLY A 44 -7.28 3.05 12.31
C GLY A 44 -6.02 2.43 11.67
N GLY A 45 -5.97 1.11 11.51
CA GLY A 45 -4.93 0.40 10.77
C GLY A 45 -5.02 0.54 9.26
N ALA A 46 -4.13 -0.18 8.56
CA ALA A 46 -4.09 -0.33 7.12
C ALA A 46 -3.97 -1.82 6.80
N ASN A 47 -4.92 -2.37 6.06
CA ASN A 47 -4.88 -3.76 5.59
C ASN A 47 -4.16 -3.83 4.24
N HIS A 48 -3.24 -4.77 4.11
CA HIS A 48 -2.50 -5.05 2.88
C HIS A 48 -3.14 -6.21 2.14
N TYR A 49 -3.26 -6.06 0.83
CA TYR A 49 -3.81 -7.06 -0.05
C TYR A 49 -2.88 -7.26 -1.25
N ASP A 50 -2.77 -8.51 -1.70
CA ASP A 50 -2.08 -8.85 -2.95
C ASP A 50 -2.86 -8.39 -4.20
N ASP A 51 -2.31 -8.68 -5.37
CA ASP A 51 -2.90 -8.44 -6.69
C ASP A 51 -4.22 -9.19 -6.92
N LYS A 52 -4.40 -10.34 -6.26
CA LYS A 52 -5.62 -11.17 -6.27
C LYS A 52 -6.68 -10.69 -5.27
N GLY A 53 -6.34 -9.73 -4.40
CA GLY A 53 -7.22 -9.19 -3.39
C GLY A 53 -7.31 -10.03 -2.11
N HIS A 54 -6.38 -10.97 -1.89
CA HIS A 54 -6.23 -11.67 -0.62
C HIS A 54 -5.48 -10.79 0.36
N LYS A 55 -5.95 -10.76 1.61
CA LYS A 55 -5.27 -10.02 2.69
C LYS A 55 -3.93 -10.72 2.97
N THR A 56 -2.84 -10.00 2.77
CA THR A 56 -1.47 -10.50 3.04
C THR A 56 -0.94 -10.04 4.39
N GLY A 57 -1.57 -9.03 4.98
CA GLY A 57 -1.17 -8.53 6.28
C GLY A 57 -1.97 -7.30 6.70
N HIS A 58 -1.61 -6.73 7.83
CA HIS A 58 -2.15 -5.46 8.27
C HIS A 58 -1.13 -4.71 9.13
N SER A 59 -1.17 -3.40 9.06
CA SER A 59 -0.36 -2.50 9.88
C SER A 59 -1.30 -1.71 10.78
N ASN A 60 -1.04 -1.66 12.08
CA ASN A 60 -1.77 -0.76 12.97
C ASN A 60 -0.88 0.44 13.34
N PRO A 61 -1.44 1.65 13.42
CA PRO A 61 -0.75 2.75 14.08
C PRO A 61 -0.53 2.32 15.54
N GLY A 62 0.73 2.21 15.93
CA GLY A 62 1.11 1.94 17.29
C GLY A 62 0.73 3.09 18.19
N ILE A 63 0.37 2.75 19.44
CA ILE A 63 -0.10 3.70 20.47
C ILE A 63 0.93 4.78 20.84
N LEU A 64 2.17 4.66 20.35
CA LEU A 64 3.29 5.58 20.55
C LEU A 64 3.80 6.25 19.24
N GLY A 65 3.02 6.21 18.15
CA GLY A 65 3.35 6.92 16.90
C GLY A 65 4.24 6.17 15.90
N GLY A 66 4.45 4.86 16.08
CA GLY A 66 5.15 3.99 15.13
C GLY A 66 4.21 2.98 14.44
N TRP A 67 4.49 2.57 13.20
CA TRP A 67 3.71 1.55 12.50
C TRP A 67 4.11 0.15 13.00
N ASN A 68 3.19 -0.61 13.60
CA ASN A 68 3.45 -2.01 13.94
C ASN A 68 3.04 -2.88 12.74
N HIS A 69 3.97 -3.68 12.23
CA HIS A 69 3.73 -4.68 11.20
C HIS A 69 3.49 -6.03 11.87
N TYR A 70 2.33 -6.64 11.62
CA TYR A 70 2.04 -8.03 11.97
C TYR A 70 1.87 -8.80 10.67
N ASP A 71 2.77 -9.74 10.40
CA ASP A 71 2.57 -10.75 9.36
C ASP A 71 1.58 -11.80 9.89
N ASP A 72 0.51 -12.05 9.14
CA ASP A 72 -0.51 -13.10 9.41
C ASP A 72 -0.01 -14.45 8.87
#